data_AF-A0A9D4MRM5-F1
#
_entry.id   AF-A0A9D4MRM5-F1
#
_cell.length_a   1.000
_cell.length_b   1.000
_cell.length_c   1.000
_cell.angle_alpha   90.00
_cell.angle_beta   90.00
_cell.angle_gamma   90.00
#
_symmetry.space_group_name_H-M   'P 1'
#
loop_
_entity.id
_entity.type
_entity.pdbx_description
1 polymer ?
#
loop_
_entity_poly.entity_id
_entity_poly.type
_entity_poly.pdbx_seq_one_letter_code
_entity_poly.pdbx_strand_id
1 'polypeptide(L)'
;MMEYDSKKILTLRTLDKRSTDRKSTNMEKVGFEQALQELTDNNIAVEEVVTDAHLGIGSIMNKKYPEIKHSHYIWHAAKKLAKRLGKIVKKKANQI
;
A
#
# COMPACT_ATOMS: atom_id res chain seq x y z
N MET A 1 -9.52 -2.64 4.14
CA MET A 1 -8.97 -3.57 3.14
C MET A 1 -10.09 -4.10 2.27
N MET A 2 -9.80 -4.38 1.01
CA MET A 2 -10.77 -4.88 0.04
C MET A 2 -10.29 -6.24 -0.45
N GLU A 3 -11.21 -7.19 -0.55
CA GLU A 3 -10.96 -8.50 -1.14
C GLU A 3 -10.95 -8.39 -2.67
N TYR A 4 -10.04 -9.10 -3.33
CA TYR A 4 -9.74 -8.86 -4.73
C TYR A 4 -10.82 -9.38 -5.69
N ASP A 5 -11.40 -10.55 -5.48
CA ASP A 5 -12.31 -11.15 -6.44
C ASP A 5 -13.74 -10.59 -6.32
N SER A 6 -14.29 -10.58 -5.12
CA SER A 6 -15.63 -10.08 -4.82
C SER A 6 -15.71 -8.56 -4.76
N LYS A 7 -14.57 -7.86 -4.70
CA LYS A 7 -14.47 -6.40 -4.53
C LYS A 7 -15.13 -5.88 -3.25
N LYS A 8 -15.41 -6.76 -2.28
CA LYS A 8 -16.01 -6.38 -1.00
C LYS A 8 -14.97 -5.71 -0.11
N ILE A 9 -15.40 -4.65 0.56
CA ILE A 9 -14.61 -4.02 1.61
C ILE A 9 -14.74 -4.89 2.87
N LEU A 10 -13.65 -5.52 3.29
CA LEU A 10 -13.62 -6.38 4.48
C LEU A 10 -13.49 -5.57 5.77
N THR A 11 -12.77 -4.44 5.73
CA THR A 11 -12.60 -3.54 6.89
C THR A 11 -12.36 -2.11 6.43
N LEU A 12 -12.86 -1.14 7.19
CA LEU A 12 -12.62 0.28 7.02
C LEU A 12 -12.25 0.88 8.38
N ARG A 13 -11.07 1.50 8.46
CA ARG A 13 -10.59 2.11 9.70
C ARG A 13 -10.31 3.59 9.48
N THR A 14 -10.83 4.41 10.39
CA THR A 14 -10.53 5.84 10.48
C THR A 14 -9.60 6.05 11.67
N LEU A 15 -8.47 6.71 11.43
CA LEU A 15 -7.48 7.00 12.46
C LEU A 15 -7.34 8.50 12.66
N ASP A 16 -7.17 8.91 13.92
CA ASP A 16 -6.79 10.28 14.28
C ASP A 16 -5.28 10.31 14.60
N LYS A 17 -4.56 11.35 14.16
CA LYS A 17 -3.12 11.49 14.44
C LYS A 17 -2.77 11.42 15.92
N ARG A 18 -3.70 11.74 16.82
CA ARG A 18 -3.54 11.65 18.27
C ARG A 18 -3.30 10.22 18.74
N SER A 19 -3.75 9.22 18.00
CA SER A 19 -3.50 7.80 18.30
C SER A 19 -2.16 7.28 17.74
N THR A 20 -1.34 8.13 17.12
CA THR A 20 -0.08 7.74 16.46
C THR A 20 1.07 8.70 16.78
N ASP A 21 1.24 9.01 18.07
CA ASP A 21 2.27 9.96 18.57
C ASP A 21 2.22 11.35 17.93
N ARG A 22 1.05 11.74 17.38
CA ARG A 22 0.86 12.98 16.61
C ARG A 22 1.74 13.05 15.35
N LYS A 23 2.31 11.93 14.89
CA LYS A 23 3.10 11.81 13.67
C LYS A 23 2.24 11.22 12.55
N SER A 24 1.88 12.04 11.58
CA SER A 24 1.04 11.62 10.45
C SER A 24 1.67 10.50 9.61
N THR A 25 3.00 10.47 9.52
CA THR A 25 3.75 9.42 8.81
C THR A 25 3.55 8.02 9.41
N ASN A 26 3.17 7.94 10.68
CA ASN A 26 2.92 6.65 11.35
C ASN A 26 1.50 6.15 11.12
N MET A 27 0.56 7.01 10.72
CA MET A 27 -0.86 6.66 10.60
C MET A 27 -1.11 5.56 9.59
N GLU A 28 -0.45 5.61 8.43
CA GLU A 28 -0.61 4.61 7.40
C GLU A 28 -0.12 3.23 7.87
N LYS A 29 1.05 3.20 8.53
CA LYS A 29 1.61 2.00 9.12
C LYS A 29 0.67 1.38 10.17
N VAL A 30 0.22 2.19 11.13
CA VAL A 30 -0.66 1.75 12.23
C VAL A 30 -2.02 1.30 11.69
N GLY A 31 -2.59 2.03 10.73
CA GLY A 31 -3.87 1.69 10.13
C GLY A 31 -3.83 0.39 9.33
N PHE A 32 -2.75 0.19 8.58
CA PHE A 32 -2.52 -1.06 7.88
C PHE A 32 -2.41 -2.24 8.85
N GLU A 33 -1.58 -2.11 9.88
CA GLU A 33 -1.34 -3.17 10.88
C GLU A 33 -2.63 -3.53 11.63
N GLN A 34 -3.38 -2.54 12.10
CA GLN A 34 -4.67 -2.78 12.76
C GLN A 34 -5.70 -3.44 11.84
N ALA A 35 -5.76 -3.03 10.58
CA ALA A 35 -6.68 -3.61 9.61
C ALA A 35 -6.30 -5.06 9.28
N LEU A 36 -5.01 -5.38 9.12
CA LEU A 36 -4.56 -6.75 8.86
C LEU A 36 -4.82 -7.65 10.07
N GLN A 37 -4.51 -7.16 11.27
CA GLN A 37 -4.75 -7.88 12.51
C GLN A 37 -6.25 -8.21 12.70
N GLU A 38 -7.14 -7.25 12.42
CA GLU A 38 -8.59 -7.47 12.48
C GLU A 38 -9.05 -8.60 11.55
N LEU A 39 -8.48 -8.72 10.35
CA LEU A 39 -8.82 -9.83 9.45
C LEU A 39 -8.36 -11.17 10.03
N THR A 40 -7.13 -11.22 10.54
CA THR A 40 -6.58 -12.43 11.18
C THR A 40 -7.40 -12.83 12.41
N ASP A 41 -7.79 -11.87 13.25
CA ASP A 41 -8.59 -12.10 14.45
C ASP A 41 -10.00 -12.64 14.11
N ASN A 42 -10.52 -12.29 12.93
CA ASN A 42 -11.79 -12.82 12.40
C ASN A 42 -11.61 -14.15 11.63
N ASN A 43 -10.47 -14.85 11.79
CA ASN A 43 -10.13 -16.10 11.10
C ASN A 43 -10.15 -16.00 9.56
N ILE A 44 -9.90 -14.82 9.01
CA ILE A 44 -9.74 -14.65 7.56
C ILE A 44 -8.29 -14.98 7.21
N ALA A 45 -8.10 -16.05 6.43
CA ALA A 45 -6.80 -16.43 5.89
C ALA A 45 -6.43 -15.48 4.75
N VAL A 46 -5.48 -14.57 5.01
CA VAL A 46 -4.98 -13.62 4.02
C VAL A 46 -3.77 -14.22 3.31
N GLU A 47 -3.92 -14.57 2.03
CA GLU A 47 -2.83 -15.16 1.23
C GLU A 47 -1.86 -14.11 0.68
N GLU A 48 -2.40 -12.98 0.23
CA GLU A 48 -1.62 -11.90 -0.38
C GLU A 48 -2.18 -10.53 -0.02
N VAL A 49 -1.27 -9.58 0.21
CA VAL A 49 -1.59 -8.16 0.32
C VAL A 49 -0.85 -7.38 -0.76
N VAL A 50 -1.59 -6.51 -1.46
CA VAL A 50 -1.03 -5.61 -2.47
C VAL A 50 -1.07 -4.18 -1.93
N THR A 51 0.09 -3.55 -1.78
CA THR A 51 0.20 -2.17 -1.25
C THR A 51 1.10 -1.31 -2.12
N ASP A 52 1.10 0.00 -1.85
CA ASP A 52 2.15 0.87 -2.36
C ASP A 52 3.53 0.50 -1.77
N ALA A 53 4.59 1.00 -2.40
CA ALA A 53 5.98 0.82 -1.96
C ALA A 53 6.31 1.67 -0.72
N HIS A 54 5.49 1.57 0.34
CA HIS A 54 5.69 2.26 1.61
C HIS A 54 6.64 1.44 2.50
N LEU A 55 7.82 2.01 2.81
CA LEU A 55 8.89 1.32 3.56
C LEU A 55 8.43 0.78 4.92
N GLY A 56 7.57 1.54 5.62
CA GLY A 56 7.05 1.13 6.93
C GLY A 56 6.13 -0.09 6.86
N ILE A 57 5.39 -0.25 5.75
CA ILE A 57 4.49 -1.41 5.55
C ILE A 57 5.33 -2.62 5.14
N GLY A 58 6.26 -2.46 4.19
CA GLY A 58 7.16 -3.55 3.80
C GLY A 58 7.97 -4.10 4.98
N SER A 59 8.42 -3.22 5.88
CA SER A 59 9.10 -3.64 7.12
C SER A 59 8.19 -4.46 8.06
N ILE A 60 6.90 -4.11 8.16
CA ILE A 60 5.93 -4.91 8.94
C ILE A 60 5.74 -6.27 8.29
N MET A 61 5.46 -6.31 6.98
CA MET A 61 5.20 -7.57 6.28
C MET A 61 6.37 -8.54 6.44
N ASN A 62 7.60 -8.06 6.23
CA ASN A 62 8.79 -8.89 6.37
C ASN A 62 9.05 -9.39 7.80
N LYS A 63 8.64 -8.64 8.83
CA LYS A 63 8.99 -8.95 10.23
C LYS A 63 7.87 -9.65 11.01
N LYS A 64 6.62 -9.28 10.76
CA LYS A 64 5.45 -9.71 11.54
C LYS A 64 4.53 -10.66 10.79
N TYR A 65 4.49 -10.57 9.47
CA TYR A 65 3.62 -11.40 8.63
C TYR A 65 4.40 -12.04 7.46
N PRO A 66 5.54 -12.72 7.74
CA PRO A 66 6.40 -13.28 6.69
C PRO A 66 5.71 -14.37 5.86
N GLU A 67 4.67 -14.99 6.39
CA GLU A 67 3.84 -16.00 5.73
C GLU A 67 2.88 -15.42 4.69
N ILE A 68 2.53 -14.13 4.80
CA ILE A 68 1.62 -13.47 3.87
C ILE A 68 2.45 -12.89 2.71
N LYS A 69 2.08 -13.25 1.48
CA LYS A 69 2.77 -12.70 0.30
C LYS A 69 2.54 -11.19 0.22
N HIS A 70 3.63 -10.42 0.15
CA HIS A 70 3.56 -8.97 -0.05
C HIS A 70 3.91 -8.60 -1.48
N SER A 71 2.95 -7.98 -2.17
CA SER A 71 3.11 -7.48 -3.53
C SER A 71 2.97 -5.96 -3.60
N HIS A 72 3.60 -5.36 -4.61
CA HIS A 72 3.51 -3.93 -4.85
C HIS A 72 2.50 -3.58 -5.93
N TYR A 73 1.79 -2.47 -5.76
CA TYR A 73 0.86 -1.99 -6.77
C TYR A 73 1.61 -1.39 -7.99
N ILE A 74 1.76 -2.22 -9.02
CA ILE A 74 2.61 -1.96 -10.21
C ILE A 74 2.15 -0.73 -11.01
N TRP A 75 0.86 -0.39 -10.97
CA TRP A 75 0.31 0.75 -11.72
C TRP A 75 1.03 2.07 -11.42
N HIS A 76 1.42 2.32 -10.16
CA HIS A 76 2.18 3.53 -9.82
C HIS A 76 3.54 3.58 -10.51
N ALA A 77 4.23 2.45 -10.64
CA ALA A 77 5.51 2.36 -11.35
C ALA A 77 5.31 2.61 -12.85
N ALA A 78 4.34 1.94 -13.47
CA ALA A 78 4.02 2.08 -14.89
C ALA A 78 3.64 3.54 -15.23
N LYS A 79 2.78 4.16 -14.43
CA LYS A 79 2.37 5.56 -14.61
C LYS A 79 3.54 6.54 -14.47
N LYS A 80 4.44 6.32 -13.51
CA LYS A 80 5.65 7.15 -13.37
C LYS A 80 6.57 7.02 -14.57
N LEU A 81 6.77 5.81 -15.09
CA LEU A 81 7.57 5.55 -16.28
C LEU A 81 7.00 6.27 -17.51
N ALA A 82 5.71 6.09 -17.79
CA ALA A 82 5.03 6.74 -18.91
C ALA A 82 5.16 8.28 -18.87
N LYS A 83 5.00 8.88 -17.68
CA LYS A 83 5.19 10.33 -17.48
C LYS A 83 6.62 10.79 -17.78
N ARG A 84 7.64 10.01 -17.39
CA ARG A 84 9.04 10.35 -17.67
C ARG A 84 9.34 10.27 -19.16
N LEU A 85 8.88 9.22 -19.83
CA LEU A 85 9.04 9.06 -21.28
C LEU A 85 8.39 10.22 -22.04
N GLY A 86 7.16 10.59 -21.70
CA GLY A 86 6.48 11.72 -22.32
C GLY A 86 7.24 13.06 -22.17
N LYS A 87 7.89 13.29 -21.02
CA LYS A 87 8.75 14.48 -20.81
C LYS A 87 9.99 14.46 -21.69
N ILE A 88 10.63 13.31 -21.85
CA ILE A 88 11.83 13.15 -22.69
C ILE A 88 11.47 13.40 -24.17
N VAL A 89 10.37 12.81 -24.64
CA VAL A 89 9.90 12.99 -26.02
C VAL A 89 9.61 14.47 -26.32
N LYS A 90 8.87 15.16 -25.44
CA LYS A 90 8.58 16.60 -25.62
C LYS A 90 9.83 17.47 -25.63
N LYS A 91 10.82 17.18 -24.77
CA LYS A 91 12.10 17.91 -24.78
C LYS A 91 12.85 17.76 -26.09
N LYS A 92 12.87 16.54 -26.67
CA LYS A 92 13.53 16.29 -27.95
C LYS A 92 12.81 16.98 -29.12
N ALA A 93 11.48 17.01 -29.11
CA ALA A 93 10.70 17.72 -30.13
C ALA A 93 10.94 19.24 -30.13
N ASN A 94 11.20 19.84 -28.97
CA ASN A 94 11.48 21.27 -28.82
C ASN A 94 12.95 21.67 -29.05
N GLN A 95 13.82 20.72 -29.40
CA GLN A 95 15.25 20.97 -29.70
C GLN A 95 15.54 20.95 -31.22
N ILE A 96 14.49 20.84 -32.05
CA ILE A 96 14.50 20.97 -33.50
C ILE A 96 13.78 22.29 -33.82
#